data_AF-A0A933IF01-F1
#
_entry.id   AF-A0A933IF01-F1
#
_cell.length_a   1.000
_cell.length_b   1.000
_cell.length_c   1.000
_cell.angle_alpha   90.00
_cell.angle_beta   90.00
_cell.angle_gamma   90.00
#
_symmetry.space_group_name_H-M   'P 1'
#
loop_
_entity.id
_entity.type
_entity.pdbx_description
1 polymer ?
#
loop_
_entity_poly.entity_id
_entity_poly.type
_entity_poly.pdbx_seq_one_letter_code
_entity_poly.pdbx_strand_id
1 'polypeptide(L)'
;MAPVRRAYRLEKYLKSVHFNSLTLLLLVMSLLWFYFTFAEHLTAYYGGELGEAMVLFAKVTGRYAPAFWAMAVLNFVIPVTILANGRTRTVAGSVVASASVVVGMWLERYLIVVPTLANPRLPYERGFYAPTWVELSITAGAVSFFMLLYMVFTRLFPIISIWEVREGREGLVEAQERMVGYLPGPVEPAVPAARR
;
A
#
# COMPACT_ATOMS: atom_id res chain seq x y z
N MET A 1 3.98 -8.92 4.04
CA MET A 1 3.78 -9.59 5.36
C MET A 1 3.07 -10.94 5.28
N ALA A 2 1.97 -11.09 4.52
CA ALA A 2 1.24 -12.37 4.47
C ALA A 2 2.07 -13.59 3.99
N PRO A 3 2.95 -13.48 2.96
CA PRO A 3 3.78 -14.61 2.53
C PRO A 3 4.76 -15.06 3.63
N VAL A 4 5.38 -14.09 4.31
CA VAL A 4 6.34 -14.29 5.40
C VAL A 4 5.68 -14.91 6.63
N ARG A 5 4.46 -14.45 6.97
CA ARG A 5 3.64 -15.03 8.04
C ARG A 5 3.39 -16.52 7.81
N ARG A 6 3.11 -16.92 6.57
CA ARG A 6 2.88 -18.32 6.19
C ARG A 6 4.17 -19.14 6.13
N ALA A 7 5.24 -18.58 5.57
CA ALA A 7 6.53 -19.26 5.42
C ALA A 7 7.20 -19.58 6.77
N TYR A 8 7.21 -18.61 7.70
CA TYR A 8 7.87 -18.73 9.00
C TYR A 8 6.91 -19.07 10.17
N ARG A 9 5.64 -19.40 9.88
CA ARG A 9 4.59 -19.74 10.87
C ARG A 9 4.44 -18.70 12.00
N LEU A 10 4.54 -17.41 11.67
CA LEU A 10 4.51 -16.30 12.64
C LEU A 10 3.10 -15.87 13.04
N GLU A 11 2.12 -16.77 12.98
CA GLU A 11 0.70 -16.46 13.20
C GLU A 11 0.38 -15.99 14.62
N LYS A 12 1.16 -16.46 15.60
CA LYS A 12 1.02 -16.06 17.02
C LYS A 12 1.47 -14.61 17.27
N TYR A 13 2.40 -14.09 16.47
CA TYR A 13 2.91 -12.73 16.57
C TYR A 13 2.12 -11.78 15.66
N LEU A 14 1.93 -12.15 14.39
CA LEU A 14 1.19 -11.37 13.40
C LEU A 14 -0.30 -11.74 13.43
N LYS A 15 -1.01 -11.16 14.39
CA LYS A 15 -2.46 -11.30 14.56
C LYS A 15 -3.26 -10.54 13.49
N SER A 16 -4.54 -10.91 13.33
CA SER A 16 -5.49 -10.26 12.42
C SER A 16 -5.69 -8.78 12.69
N VAL A 17 -5.54 -8.33 13.95
CA VAL A 17 -5.64 -6.92 14.34
C VAL A 17 -4.62 -6.06 13.58
N HIS A 18 -3.37 -6.52 13.42
CA HIS A 18 -2.35 -5.79 12.67
C HIS A 18 -2.74 -5.63 11.20
N PHE A 19 -3.26 -6.70 10.57
CA PHE A 19 -3.76 -6.62 9.20
C PHE A 19 -4.95 -5.66 9.11
N ASN A 20 -5.87 -5.70 10.07
CA ASN A 20 -7.01 -4.81 10.05
C ASN A 20 -6.61 -3.33 10.16
N SER A 21 -5.66 -3.00 11.04
CA SER A 21 -5.16 -1.63 11.20
C SER A 21 -4.41 -1.15 9.94
N LEU A 22 -3.53 -1.99 9.38
CA LEU A 22 -2.79 -1.67 8.14
C LEU A 22 -3.73 -1.50 6.94
N THR A 23 -4.77 -2.32 6.87
CA THR A 23 -5.78 -2.24 5.82
C THR A 23 -6.67 -1.01 5.96
N LEU A 24 -6.98 -0.57 7.19
CA LEU A 24 -7.65 0.71 7.41
C LEU A 24 -6.76 1.86 6.94
N LEU A 25 -5.48 1.82 7.29
CA LEU A 25 -4.51 2.83 6.87
C LEU A 25 -4.43 2.90 5.34
N LEU A 26 -4.33 1.75 4.68
CA LEU A 26 -4.31 1.66 3.21
C LEU A 26 -5.58 2.24 2.58
N LEU A 27 -6.75 1.96 3.17
CA LEU A 27 -8.02 2.54 2.72
C LEU A 27 -8.01 4.07 2.81
N VAL A 28 -7.60 4.62 3.96
CA VAL A 28 -7.52 6.08 4.16
C VAL A 28 -6.54 6.71 3.19
N MET A 29 -5.37 6.10 2.99
CA MET A 29 -4.37 6.58 2.02
C MET A 29 -4.90 6.52 0.58
N SER A 30 -5.69 5.51 0.22
CA SER A 30 -6.31 5.39 -1.11
C SER A 30 -7.36 6.49 -1.35
N LEU A 31 -8.15 6.83 -0.33
CA LEU A 31 -9.11 7.95 -0.40
C LEU A 31 -8.40 9.30 -0.50
N LEU A 32 -7.31 9.48 0.27
CA LEU A 32 -6.49 10.69 0.23
C LEU A 32 -5.83 10.87 -1.14
N TRP A 33 -5.28 9.79 -1.69
CA TRP A 33 -4.71 9.77 -3.04
C TRP A 33 -5.74 10.17 -4.10
N PHE A 34 -6.95 9.62 -4.02
CA PHE A 34 -8.04 9.99 -4.92
C PHE A 34 -8.40 11.48 -4.80
N TYR A 35 -8.46 12.02 -3.58
CA TYR A 35 -8.70 13.44 -3.35
C TYR A 35 -7.65 14.31 -4.04
N PHE A 36 -6.36 14.03 -3.86
CA PHE A 36 -5.29 14.81 -4.50
C PHE A 36 -5.31 14.69 -6.02
N THR A 37 -5.49 13.47 -6.54
CA THR A 37 -5.58 13.24 -7.98
C THR A 37 -6.77 13.98 -8.58
N PHE A 38 -7.94 13.90 -7.94
CA PHE A 38 -9.13 14.61 -8.38
C PHE A 38 -8.94 16.13 -8.33
N ALA A 39 -8.35 16.65 -7.25
CA ALA A 39 -8.05 18.07 -7.12
C ALA A 39 -7.10 18.56 -8.22
N GLU A 40 -6.01 17.83 -8.51
CA GLU A 40 -5.07 18.16 -9.57
C GLU A 40 -5.76 18.24 -10.94
N HIS A 41 -6.58 17.25 -11.27
CA HIS A 41 -7.27 17.19 -12.57
C HIS A 41 -8.34 18.29 -12.67
N LEU A 42 -9.02 18.61 -11.56
CA LEU A 42 -9.99 19.70 -11.49
C LEU A 42 -9.30 21.05 -11.70
N THR A 43 -8.17 21.30 -11.04
CA THR A 43 -7.42 22.54 -11.18
C THR A 43 -6.79 22.68 -12.56
N ALA A 44 -6.29 21.60 -13.16
CA ALA A 44 -5.75 21.61 -14.53
C ALA A 44 -6.86 21.88 -15.57
N TYR A 45 -8.06 21.35 -15.35
CA TYR A 45 -9.21 21.62 -16.21
C TYR A 45 -9.70 23.07 -16.07
N TYR A 46 -9.82 23.57 -14.84
CA TYR A 46 -10.28 24.93 -14.55
C TYR A 46 -9.26 26.01 -14.91
N GLY A 47 -7.96 25.72 -14.78
CA GLY A 47 -6.86 26.66 -15.02
C GLY A 47 -6.74 27.13 -16.47
N GLY A 48 -7.30 26.38 -17.43
CA GLY A 48 -7.46 26.82 -18.82
C GLY A 48 -6.15 26.99 -19.61
N GLU A 49 -4.98 26.62 -19.06
CA GLU A 49 -3.72 26.64 -19.80
C GLU A 49 -3.73 25.55 -20.88
N LEU A 50 -3.61 25.94 -22.15
CA LEU A 50 -3.68 25.02 -23.30
C LEU A 50 -2.67 23.87 -23.20
N GLY A 51 -1.47 24.13 -22.66
CA GLY A 51 -0.45 23.10 -22.47
C GLY A 51 -0.87 22.01 -21.49
N GLU A 52 -1.43 22.39 -20.34
CA GLU A 52 -1.87 21.46 -19.30
C GLU A 52 -3.14 20.73 -19.70
N ALA A 53 -4.09 21.44 -20.30
CA ALA A 53 -5.32 20.87 -20.82
C ALA A 53 -5.02 19.80 -21.89
N MET A 54 -4.07 20.03 -22.80
CA MET A 54 -3.66 19.03 -23.80
C MET A 54 -3.11 17.76 -23.16
N VAL A 55 -2.28 17.88 -22.12
CA VAL A 55 -1.74 16.73 -21.38
C VAL A 55 -2.86 15.99 -20.65
N LEU A 56 -3.80 16.71 -20.04
CA LEU A 56 -4.97 16.16 -19.34
C LEU A 56 -5.86 15.35 -20.29
N PHE A 57 -6.24 15.92 -21.44
CA PHE A 57 -7.05 15.21 -22.44
C PHE A 57 -6.31 14.00 -23.03
N ALA A 58 -4.98 14.10 -23.23
CA ALA A 58 -4.16 12.97 -23.67
C ALA A 58 -4.16 11.79 -22.67
N LYS A 59 -4.26 12.09 -21.36
CA LYS A 59 -4.37 11.10 -20.27
C LYS A 59 -5.77 10.51 -20.15
N VAL A 60 -6.83 11.33 -20.18
CA VAL A 60 -8.20 10.88 -19.85
C VAL A 60 -8.92 10.23 -21.03
N THR A 61 -8.80 10.81 -22.23
CA THR A 61 -9.53 10.39 -23.44
C THR A 61 -8.60 10.01 -24.58
N GLY A 62 -7.34 10.46 -24.52
CA GLY A 62 -6.34 10.17 -25.53
C GLY A 62 -5.74 8.78 -25.42
N ARG A 63 -4.59 8.61 -26.07
CA ARG A 63 -3.90 7.33 -26.22
C ARG A 63 -3.41 6.72 -24.88
N TYR A 64 -3.26 7.52 -23.84
CA TYR A 64 -2.87 7.04 -22.51
C TYR A 64 -4.07 6.72 -21.60
N ALA A 65 -5.31 6.84 -22.10
CA ALA A 65 -6.55 6.55 -21.36
C ALA A 65 -6.59 5.13 -20.75
N PRO A 66 -6.19 4.05 -21.44
CA PRO A 66 -6.21 2.72 -20.83
C PRO A 66 -5.33 2.63 -19.58
N ALA A 67 -4.15 3.25 -19.61
CA ALA A 67 -3.24 3.30 -18.46
C ALA A 67 -3.81 4.16 -17.34
N PHE A 68 -4.44 5.30 -17.66
CA PHE A 68 -5.07 6.19 -16.68
C PHE A 68 -6.23 5.51 -15.94
N TRP A 69 -7.15 4.88 -16.67
CA TRP A 69 -8.28 4.18 -16.06
C TRP A 69 -7.84 2.92 -15.31
N ALA A 70 -6.83 2.21 -15.81
CA ALA A 70 -6.23 1.11 -15.06
C ALA A 70 -5.63 1.59 -13.73
N MET A 71 -4.90 2.70 -13.74
CA MET A 71 -4.33 3.31 -12.54
C MET A 71 -5.43 3.72 -11.53
N ALA A 72 -6.50 4.38 -11.99
CA ALA A 72 -7.64 4.74 -11.14
C ALA A 72 -8.33 3.50 -10.53
N VAL A 73 -8.51 2.43 -11.31
CA VAL A 73 -9.11 1.18 -10.82
C VAL A 73 -8.22 0.51 -9.77
N LEU A 74 -6.91 0.42 -10.03
CA LEU A 74 -5.95 -0.26 -9.16
C LEU A 74 -5.69 0.48 -7.84
N ASN A 75 -5.64 1.82 -7.87
CA ASN A 75 -5.36 2.66 -6.70
C ASN A 75 -6.60 3.07 -5.90
N PHE A 76 -7.78 3.13 -6.52
CA PHE A 76 -8.99 3.56 -5.83
C PHE A 76 -10.07 2.48 -5.82
N VAL A 77 -10.54 2.03 -6.98
CA VAL A 77 -11.72 1.15 -7.05
C VAL A 77 -11.49 -0.17 -6.31
N ILE A 78 -10.39 -0.87 -6.59
CA ILE A 78 -10.07 -2.16 -5.95
C ILE A 78 -9.86 -2.02 -4.43
N PRO A 79 -8.95 -1.15 -3.94
CA PRO A 79 -8.74 -1.04 -2.50
C PRO A 79 -9.98 -0.51 -1.77
N VAL A 80 -10.73 0.44 -2.33
CA VAL A 80 -11.94 0.94 -1.66
C VAL A 80 -13.02 -0.15 -1.61
N THR A 81 -13.30 -0.85 -2.72
CA THR A 81 -14.35 -1.89 -2.73
C THR A 81 -14.04 -3.06 -1.81
N ILE A 82 -12.79 -3.53 -1.78
CA ILE A 82 -12.39 -4.66 -0.92
C ILE A 82 -12.28 -4.23 0.54
N LEU A 83 -11.80 -3.02 0.84
CA LEU A 83 -11.46 -2.63 2.21
C LEU A 83 -12.56 -1.83 2.93
N ALA A 84 -13.53 -1.27 2.21
CA ALA A 84 -14.69 -0.60 2.80
C ALA A 84 -15.65 -1.59 3.48
N ASN A 85 -15.75 -2.83 2.96
CA ASN A 85 -16.61 -3.85 3.55
C ASN A 85 -15.84 -4.68 4.60
N GLY A 86 -16.36 -4.70 5.83
CA GLY A 86 -15.79 -5.47 6.94
C GLY A 86 -15.66 -6.98 6.65
N ARG A 87 -16.51 -7.53 5.77
CA ARG A 87 -16.49 -8.96 5.40
C ARG A 87 -15.34 -9.33 4.46
N THR A 88 -14.89 -8.40 3.62
CA THR A 88 -13.83 -8.63 2.62
C THR A 88 -12.43 -8.23 3.11
N ARG A 89 -12.33 -7.59 4.29
CA ARG A 89 -11.09 -7.28 5.02
C ARG A 89 -10.44 -8.51 5.65
N THR A 90 -10.18 -9.52 4.82
CA THR A 90 -9.41 -10.70 5.19
C THR A 90 -7.94 -10.50 4.87
N VAL A 91 -7.09 -11.42 5.32
CA VAL A 91 -5.65 -11.42 4.97
C VAL A 91 -5.46 -11.50 3.46
N ALA A 92 -6.25 -12.33 2.76
CA ALA A 92 -6.19 -12.45 1.31
C ALA A 92 -6.64 -11.16 0.62
N GLY A 93 -7.77 -10.57 1.04
CA GLY A 93 -8.25 -9.30 0.50
C GLY A 93 -7.25 -8.16 0.68
N SER A 94 -6.57 -8.12 1.84
CA SER A 94 -5.53 -7.13 2.14
C SER A 94 -4.32 -7.29 1.22
N VAL A 95 -3.92 -8.53 0.89
CA VAL A 95 -2.82 -8.80 -0.06
C VAL A 95 -3.18 -8.33 -1.46
N VAL A 96 -4.37 -8.70 -1.95
CA VAL A 96 -4.85 -8.31 -3.28
C VAL A 96 -4.91 -6.78 -3.40
N ALA A 97 -5.51 -6.10 -2.42
CA ALA A 97 -5.58 -4.63 -2.41
C ALA A 97 -4.18 -3.98 -2.36
N SER A 98 -3.27 -4.50 -1.52
CA SER A 98 -1.91 -3.94 -1.46
C SER A 98 -1.13 -4.14 -2.76
N ALA A 99 -1.27 -5.31 -3.40
CA ALA A 99 -0.61 -5.60 -4.67
C ALA A 99 -1.17 -4.74 -5.82
N SER A 100 -2.49 -4.53 -5.87
CA SER A 100 -3.10 -3.66 -6.87
C SER A 100 -2.59 -2.23 -6.74
N VAL A 101 -2.53 -1.69 -5.51
CA VAL A 101 -2.02 -0.34 -5.26
C VAL A 101 -0.56 -0.22 -5.68
N VAL A 102 0.30 -1.20 -5.39
CA VAL A 102 1.71 -1.13 -5.83
C VAL A 102 1.83 -1.00 -7.35
N VAL A 103 1.04 -1.77 -8.11
CA VAL A 103 1.02 -1.67 -9.59
C VAL A 103 0.41 -0.33 -10.04
N GLY A 104 -0.66 0.12 -9.39
CA GLY A 104 -1.32 1.40 -9.70
C GLY A 104 -0.41 2.60 -9.45
N MET A 105 0.33 2.63 -8.35
CA MET A 105 1.32 3.67 -8.05
C MET A 105 2.47 3.70 -9.06
N TRP A 106 2.88 2.53 -9.58
CA TRP A 106 3.86 2.49 -10.66
C TRP A 106 3.30 3.09 -11.96
N LEU A 107 2.05 2.76 -12.31
CA LEU A 107 1.36 3.37 -13.46
C LEU A 107 1.18 4.88 -13.30
N GLU A 108 0.92 5.35 -12.09
CA GLU A 108 0.83 6.79 -11.79
C GLU A 108 2.14 7.49 -12.13
N ARG A 109 3.29 6.93 -11.70
CA ARG A 109 4.61 7.50 -12.04
C ARG A 109 4.85 7.51 -13.55
N TYR A 110 4.46 6.44 -14.25
CA TYR A 110 4.51 6.39 -15.72
C TYR A 110 3.66 7.51 -16.35
N LEU A 111 2.43 7.73 -15.86
CA LEU A 111 1.50 8.73 -16.38
C LEU A 111 1.85 10.17 -16.01
N ILE A 112 2.62 10.40 -14.95
CA ILE A 112 3.16 11.73 -14.65
C ILE A 112 4.29 12.07 -15.63
N VAL A 113 5.16 11.12 -15.93
CA VAL A 113 6.37 11.35 -16.74
C VAL A 113 6.07 11.33 -18.23
N VAL A 114 5.54 10.23 -18.76
CA VAL A 114 5.50 9.98 -20.22
C VAL A 114 4.59 10.94 -20.99
N PRO A 115 3.30 11.16 -20.60
CA PRO A 115 2.42 12.09 -21.29
C PRO A 115 2.91 13.53 -21.26
N THR A 116 3.58 13.93 -20.16
CA THR A 116 4.12 15.28 -19.96
C THR A 116 5.31 15.52 -20.89
N LEU A 117 6.23 14.54 -21.02
CA LEU A 117 7.34 14.64 -21.98
C LEU A 117 6.88 14.52 -23.44
N ALA A 118 5.83 13.73 -23.71
CA ALA A 118 5.28 13.56 -25.06
C ALA A 118 4.59 14.83 -25.61
N ASN A 119 4.21 15.76 -24.73
CA ASN A 119 3.57 17.03 -25.10
C ASN A 119 4.36 18.22 -24.53
N PRO A 120 5.56 18.50 -25.09
CA PRO A 120 6.38 19.61 -24.63
C PRO A 120 5.71 20.96 -24.92
N ARG A 121 5.96 21.95 -24.04
CA ARG A 121 5.44 23.33 -24.21
C ARG A 121 6.11 24.06 -25.38
N LEU A 122 7.36 23.71 -25.68
CA LEU A 122 8.12 24.21 -26.82
C LEU A 122 7.76 23.42 -28.09
N PRO A 123 7.94 24.00 -29.29
CA PRO A 123 7.57 23.39 -30.57
C PRO A 123 8.54 22.27 -30.99
N TYR A 124 8.79 21.31 -30.10
CA TYR A 124 9.45 20.05 -30.40
C TYR A 124 8.42 19.06 -30.96
N GLU A 125 8.91 18.09 -31.72
CA GLU A 125 8.05 17.02 -32.24
C GLU A 125 7.42 16.21 -31.09
N ARG A 126 6.13 15.89 -31.23
CA ARG A 126 5.42 15.08 -30.25
C ARG A 126 5.80 13.62 -30.44
N GLY A 127 6.55 13.10 -29.48
CA GLY A 127 6.95 11.69 -29.45
C GLY A 127 5.88 10.77 -28.86
N PHE A 128 6.00 9.48 -29.15
CA PHE A 128 5.28 8.43 -28.44
C PHE A 128 6.28 7.47 -27.81
N TYR A 129 6.05 7.12 -26.55
CA TYR A 129 6.87 6.15 -25.84
C TYR A 129 6.08 4.85 -25.66
N ALA A 130 6.66 3.76 -26.14
CA ALA A 130 6.25 2.41 -25.81
C ALA A 130 7.45 1.70 -25.17
N PRO A 131 7.28 1.14 -23.96
CA PRO A 131 8.38 0.46 -23.30
C PRO A 131 8.82 -0.75 -24.12
N THR A 132 10.12 -0.83 -24.36
CA THR A 132 10.75 -1.98 -25.00
C THR A 132 10.80 -3.17 -24.04
N TRP A 133 10.91 -4.37 -24.58
CA TRP A 133 11.11 -5.58 -23.78
C TRP A 133 12.34 -5.47 -22.86
N VAL A 134 13.39 -4.77 -23.30
CA VAL A 134 14.61 -4.57 -22.52
C VAL A 134 14.33 -3.73 -21.26
N GLU A 135 13.62 -2.61 -21.37
CA GLU A 135 13.25 -1.77 -20.23
C GLU A 135 12.35 -2.50 -19.23
N LEU A 136 11.41 -3.31 -19.73
CA LEU A 136 10.57 -4.16 -18.89
C LEU A 136 11.41 -5.23 -18.16
N SER A 137 12.40 -5.82 -18.85
CA SER A 137 13.30 -6.82 -18.24
C SER A 137 14.17 -6.23 -17.14
N ILE A 138 14.64 -4.99 -17.29
CA ILE A 138 15.41 -4.27 -16.27
C ILE A 138 14.53 -4.00 -15.04
N THR A 139 13.29 -3.56 -15.26
CA THR A 139 12.32 -3.32 -14.18
C THR A 139 12.00 -4.61 -13.43
N ALA A 140 11.75 -5.71 -14.15
CA ALA A 140 11.53 -7.03 -13.57
C ALA A 140 12.77 -7.55 -12.83
N GLY A 141 13.97 -7.29 -13.36
CA GLY A 141 15.25 -7.59 -12.73
C GLY A 141 15.43 -6.85 -11.41
N ALA A 142 15.10 -5.56 -11.36
CA ALA A 142 15.16 -4.77 -10.13
C ALA A 142 14.22 -5.30 -9.04
N VAL A 143 12.97 -5.63 -9.40
CA VAL A 143 12.01 -6.24 -8.47
C VAL A 143 12.50 -7.60 -7.96
N SER A 144 13.04 -8.44 -8.86
CA SER A 144 13.57 -9.76 -8.52
C SER A 144 14.79 -9.66 -7.61
N PHE A 145 15.69 -8.72 -7.90
CA PHE A 145 16.87 -8.46 -7.09
C PHE A 145 16.50 -7.96 -5.68
N PHE A 146 15.52 -7.06 -5.57
CA PHE A 146 14.97 -6.65 -4.27
C PHE A 146 14.41 -7.85 -3.49
N MET A 147 13.63 -8.72 -4.13
CA MET A 147 13.08 -9.92 -3.49
C MET A 147 14.18 -10.89 -3.05
N LEU A 148 15.23 -11.06 -3.84
CA LEU A 148 16.41 -11.87 -3.49
C LEU A 148 17.09 -11.32 -2.23
N LEU A 149 17.40 -10.02 -2.22
CA LEU A 149 17.99 -9.37 -1.05
C LEU A 149 17.09 -9.52 0.18
N TYR A 150 15.79 -9.28 0.03
CA TYR A 150 14.82 -9.47 1.11
C TYR A 150 14.86 -10.89 1.68
N MET A 151 14.88 -11.92 0.82
CA MET A 151 14.99 -13.31 1.28
C MET A 151 16.29 -13.57 2.04
N VAL A 152 17.43 -13.07 1.55
CA VAL A 152 18.73 -13.18 2.22
C VAL A 152 18.68 -12.52 3.60
N PHE A 153 18.14 -11.29 3.70
CA PHE A 153 18.00 -10.59 4.97
C PHE A 153 17.12 -11.35 5.98
N THR A 154 15.98 -11.89 5.55
CA THR A 154 15.10 -12.67 6.45
C THR A 154 15.73 -13.96 6.97
N ARG A 155 16.77 -14.46 6.30
CA ARG A 155 17.51 -15.65 6.73
C ARG A 155 18.69 -15.31 7.64
N LEU A 156 19.31 -14.14 7.44
CA LEU A 156 20.46 -13.69 8.23
C LEU A 156 20.07 -13.02 9.54
N PHE A 157 18.94 -12.30 9.56
CA PHE A 157 18.50 -11.49 10.70
C PHE A 157 17.11 -11.91 11.21
N PRO A 158 16.86 -11.81 12.53
CA PRO A 158 15.54 -12.07 13.08
C PRO A 158 14.52 -11.03 12.58
N ILE A 159 13.42 -11.51 12.00
CA ILE A 159 12.37 -10.68 11.38
C ILE A 159 11.56 -9.89 12.44
N ILE A 160 11.51 -10.40 13.67
CA ILE A 160 10.78 -9.80 14.79
C ILE A 160 11.80 -9.36 15.84
N SER A 161 11.67 -8.12 16.29
CA SER A 161 12.38 -7.55 17.43
C SER A 161 11.96 -8.26 18.73
N ILE A 162 12.82 -9.16 19.23
CA ILE A 162 12.52 -9.96 20.44
C ILE A 162 12.35 -9.05 21.68
N TRP A 163 13.15 -7.99 21.78
CA TRP A 163 13.13 -7.04 22.88
C TRP A 163 11.80 -6.28 22.97
N GLU A 164 11.33 -5.69 21.88
CA GLU A 164 10.04 -4.96 21.85
C GLU A 164 8.85 -5.88 22.17
N VAL A 165 8.89 -7.14 21.71
CA VAL A 165 7.84 -8.11 22.02
C VAL A 165 7.86 -8.49 23.51
N ARG A 166 9.02 -8.55 24.14
CA ARG A 166 9.15 -8.83 25.58
C ARG A 166 8.64 -7.65 26.41
N GLU A 167 9.13 -6.46 26.10
CA GLU A 167 8.73 -5.22 26.77
C GLU A 167 7.23 -4.95 26.62
N GLY A 168 6.67 -5.18 25.42
CA GLY A 168 5.23 -5.10 25.19
C GLY A 168 4.40 -6.09 26.00
N ARG A 169 4.95 -7.25 26.39
CA ARG A 169 4.26 -8.21 27.28
C ARG A 169 4.37 -7.79 28.74
N GLU A 170 5.53 -7.30 29.16
CA GLU A 170 5.76 -6.80 30.53
C GLU A 170 4.85 -5.59 30.81
N GLY A 171 4.76 -4.63 29.88
CA GLY A 171 3.86 -3.48 30.02
C GLY A 171 2.36 -3.84 30.06
N LEU A 172 1.95 -4.95 29.42
CA LEU A 172 0.56 -5.44 29.53
C LEU A 172 0.25 -6.00 30.92
N VAL A 173 1.23 -6.63 31.58
CA VAL A 173 1.08 -7.14 32.95
C VAL A 173 0.93 -5.97 33.92
N GLU A 174 1.79 -4.95 33.81
CA GLU A 174 1.68 -3.73 34.62
C GLU A 174 0.34 -3.00 34.42
N ALA A 175 -0.14 -2.89 33.18
CA ALA A 175 -1.42 -2.26 32.88
C ALA A 175 -2.59 -3.04 33.50
N GLN A 176 -2.52 -4.38 33.49
CA GLN A 176 -3.52 -5.24 34.12
C GLN A 176 -3.51 -5.08 35.64
N GLU A 177 -2.34 -5.03 36.26
CA GLU A 177 -2.18 -4.79 37.70
C GLU A 177 -2.76 -3.42 38.12
N ARG A 178 -2.48 -2.35 37.34
CA ARG A 178 -3.08 -1.03 37.58
C ARG A 178 -4.60 -1.06 37.44
N MET A 179 -5.14 -1.70 36.40
CA MET A 179 -6.61 -1.82 36.23
C MET A 179 -7.28 -2.54 37.39
N VAL A 180 -6.69 -3.64 37.89
CA VAL A 180 -7.20 -4.37 39.05
C VAL A 180 -7.18 -3.49 40.30
N GLY A 181 -6.16 -2.65 40.48
CA GLY A 181 -6.08 -1.69 41.58
C GLY A 181 -7.16 -0.60 41.58
N TYR A 182 -7.73 -0.27 40.42
CA TYR A 182 -8.81 0.73 40.30
C TYR A 182 -10.23 0.16 40.43
N LEU A 183 -10.40 -1.17 40.38
CA LEU A 183 -11.72 -1.81 40.41
C LEU A 183 -12.18 -2.06 41.87
N PRO A 184 -13.37 -1.59 42.28
CA PRO A 184 -13.90 -1.89 43.61
C PRO A 184 -14.44 -3.32 43.68
N GLY A 185 -13.76 -4.18 44.44
CA GLY A 185 -14.17 -5.57 44.72
C GLY A 185 -13.05 -6.58 44.44
N PRO A 186 -13.10 -7.81 44.98
CA PRO A 186 -12.09 -8.83 44.73
C PRO A 186 -12.20 -9.31 43.28
N VAL A 187 -11.31 -8.83 42.42
CA VAL A 187 -11.15 -9.34 41.05
C VAL A 187 -10.03 -10.36 41.07
N GLU A 188 -10.38 -11.64 40.93
CA GLU A 188 -9.43 -12.73 40.81
C GLU A 188 -8.60 -12.53 39.53
N PRO A 189 -7.26 -12.47 39.61
CA PRO A 189 -6.45 -12.19 38.43
C PRO A 189 -6.54 -13.38 37.47
N ALA A 190 -7.09 -13.16 36.29
CA ALA A 190 -7.09 -14.12 35.19
C ALA A 190 -5.68 -14.26 34.60
N VAL A 191 -4.77 -14.86 35.37
CA VAL A 191 -3.44 -15.26 34.88
C VAL A 191 -3.64 -16.52 34.04
N PRO A 192 -3.34 -16.52 32.73
CA PRO A 192 -3.23 -17.77 32.00
C PRO A 192 -2.00 -18.48 32.55
N ALA A 193 -2.23 -19.57 33.29
CA ALA A 193 -1.20 -20.41 33.86
C ALA A 193 -0.08 -20.64 32.83
N ALA A 194 1.11 -20.14 33.14
CA ALA A 194 2.32 -20.46 32.39
C ALA A 194 2.51 -21.98 32.43
N ARG A 195 2.11 -22.67 31.35
CA ARG A 195 2.46 -24.07 31.17
C ARG A 195 3.98 -24.14 31.02
N ARG A 196 4.59 -24.87 31.96
CA ARG A 196 5.98 -25.33 31.95
C ARG A 196 6.33 -26.03 30.64
#